data_AF-A0A2Y9C342-F1
#
_entry.id   AF-A0A2Y9C342-F1
#
_cell.length_a   1.000
_cell.length_b   1.000
_cell.length_c   1.000
_cell.angle_alpha   90.00
_cell.angle_beta   90.00
_cell.angle_gamma   90.00
#
_symmetry.space_group_name_H-M   'P 1'
#
loop_
_entity.id
_entity.type
_entity.pdbx_description
1 polymer ?
#
loop_
_entity_poly.entity_id
_entity_poly.type
_entity_poly.pdbx_seq_one_letter_code
_entity_poly.pdbx_strand_id
1 'polypeptide(L)'
;MRIWPRRTADAPAVEPELERFRDGLAVLLRDGRPAGHVATSLGHFTTPFAPRTPRPWVWMVVVWADGTKEPSVEDYPPWSYVADMRDGFLDWQDGRDRQRSGHYEIQWVTHERALAERERLGIHLRDF
;
A
#
# COMPACT_ATOMS: atom_id res chain seq x y z
N MET A 1 -12.32 9.81 44.84
CA MET A 1 -11.69 10.27 43.58
C MET A 1 -11.85 9.15 42.56
N ARG A 2 -12.84 9.22 41.64
CA ARG A 2 -13.06 8.17 40.62
C ARG A 2 -12.25 8.54 39.37
N ILE A 3 -11.27 7.71 39.05
CA ILE A 3 -10.50 7.80 37.80
C ILE A 3 -11.37 7.17 36.72
N TRP A 4 -11.86 7.97 35.78
CA TRP A 4 -12.51 7.46 34.57
C TRP A 4 -11.43 6.88 33.66
N PRO A 5 -11.59 5.65 33.12
CA PRO A 5 -10.72 5.21 32.04
C PRO A 5 -10.97 6.14 30.85
N ARG A 6 -9.90 6.73 30.32
CA ARG A 6 -9.95 7.40 29.02
C ARG A 6 -10.43 6.35 28.02
N ARG A 7 -11.65 6.51 27.52
CA ARG A 7 -12.09 5.89 26.27
C ARG A 7 -11.02 6.28 25.25
N THR A 8 -10.19 5.34 24.84
CA THR A 8 -9.47 5.45 23.58
C THR A 8 -10.54 5.77 22.55
N ALA A 9 -10.51 6.98 21.99
CA ALA A 9 -11.40 7.33 20.90
C ALA A 9 -11.21 6.24 19.85
N ASP A 10 -12.29 5.53 19.53
CA ASP A 10 -12.30 4.50 18.51
C ASP A 10 -11.61 5.08 17.27
N ALA A 11 -10.53 4.44 16.82
CA ALA A 11 -9.92 4.82 15.55
C ALA A 11 -11.04 4.86 14.50
N PRO A 12 -11.07 5.86 13.59
CA PRO A 12 -12.08 5.89 12.55
C PRO A 12 -12.11 4.52 11.87
N ALA A 13 -13.30 3.94 11.76
CA ALA A 13 -13.46 2.61 11.20
C ALA A 13 -12.84 2.61 9.80
N VAL A 14 -11.67 1.96 9.67
CA VAL A 14 -11.08 1.65 8.39
C VAL A 14 -12.06 0.75 7.67
N GLU A 15 -12.42 1.10 6.43
CA GLU A 15 -13.20 0.20 5.59
C GLU A 15 -12.50 -1.17 5.58
N PRO A 16 -13.16 -2.28 5.97
CA PRO A 16 -12.50 -3.59 6.08
C PRO A 16 -11.72 -4.01 4.84
N GLU A 17 -12.13 -3.50 3.68
CA GLU A 17 -11.49 -3.69 2.38
C GLU A 17 -10.08 -3.08 2.28
N LEU A 18 -9.76 -2.04 3.04
CA LEU A 18 -8.43 -1.42 3.07
C LEU A 18 -7.44 -2.21 3.92
N GLU A 19 -7.91 -3.13 4.76
CA GLU A 19 -7.05 -3.88 5.66
C GLU A 19 -6.04 -4.77 4.92
N ARG A 20 -6.37 -5.22 3.70
CA ARG A 20 -5.42 -5.96 2.84
C ARG A 20 -4.17 -5.16 2.47
N PHE A 21 -4.28 -3.83 2.50
CA PHE A 21 -3.17 -2.93 2.19
C PHE A 21 -2.31 -2.64 3.41
N ARG A 22 -2.77 -3.00 4.63
CA ARG A 22 -1.94 -2.98 5.83
C ARG A 22 -0.86 -4.05 5.70
N ASP A 23 0.37 -3.58 5.49
CA ASP A 23 1.54 -4.43 5.30
C ASP A 23 1.41 -5.41 4.12
N GLY A 24 0.61 -5.03 3.13
CA GLY A 24 0.34 -5.83 1.94
C GLY A 24 1.55 -5.96 1.03
N LEU A 25 1.57 -7.07 0.28
CA LEU A 25 2.53 -7.32 -0.79
C LEU A 25 1.82 -8.07 -1.90
N ALA A 26 2.02 -7.63 -3.14
CA ALA A 26 1.59 -8.36 -4.32
C ALA A 26 2.74 -8.51 -5.32
N VAL A 27 2.76 -9.63 -6.02
CA VAL A 27 3.64 -9.86 -7.18
C VAL A 27 3.03 -9.15 -8.37
N LEU A 28 3.84 -8.37 -9.10
CA LEU A 28 3.46 -7.75 -10.37
C LEU A 28 3.80 -8.72 -11.50
N LEU A 29 2.82 -9.05 -12.33
CA LEU A 29 2.96 -9.94 -13.47
C LEU A 29 2.76 -9.16 -14.77
N ARG A 30 3.63 -9.40 -15.75
CA ARG A 30 3.48 -8.97 -17.14
C ARG A 30 3.50 -10.20 -18.02
N ASP A 31 2.44 -10.40 -18.79
CA ASP A 31 2.24 -11.60 -19.63
C ASP A 31 2.39 -12.91 -18.83
N GLY A 32 1.82 -12.93 -17.61
CA GLY A 32 1.89 -14.06 -16.69
C GLY A 32 3.27 -14.30 -16.04
N ARG A 33 4.25 -13.43 -16.26
CA ARG A 33 5.62 -13.56 -15.71
C ARG A 33 5.90 -12.52 -14.63
N PRO A 34 6.55 -12.88 -13.52
CA PRO A 34 6.96 -11.92 -12.50
C PRO A 34 7.87 -10.82 -13.05
N ALA A 35 7.44 -9.58 -12.91
CA ALA A 35 8.19 -8.37 -13.27
C ALA A 35 8.70 -7.60 -12.04
N GLY A 36 8.06 -7.82 -10.87
CA GLY A 36 8.40 -7.13 -9.64
C GLY A 36 7.38 -7.41 -8.54
N HIS A 37 7.35 -6.52 -7.55
CA HIS A 37 6.41 -6.54 -6.44
C HIS A 37 5.93 -5.12 -6.17
N VAL A 38 4.72 -5.00 -5.65
CA VAL A 38 4.21 -3.78 -5.02
C VAL A 38 3.94 -4.08 -3.55
N ALA A 39 4.59 -3.33 -2.67
CA ALA A 39 4.33 -3.36 -1.23
C ALA A 39 3.46 -2.18 -0.85
N THR A 40 2.56 -2.38 0.10
CA THR A 40 1.59 -1.35 0.50
C THR A 40 1.62 -1.15 2.02
N SER A 41 1.31 0.07 2.46
CA SER A 41 1.17 0.42 3.87
C SER A 41 -0.03 1.33 4.08
N LEU A 42 -1.00 0.87 4.88
CA LEU A 42 -2.16 1.66 5.28
C LEU A 42 -1.82 2.54 6.47
N GLY A 43 -1.95 3.86 6.32
CA GLY A 43 -1.83 4.82 7.41
C GLY A 43 -3.05 5.72 7.56
N HIS A 44 -2.91 6.79 8.34
CA HIS A 44 -3.91 7.85 8.42
C HIS A 44 -3.25 9.23 8.41
N PHE A 45 -3.89 10.21 7.77
CA PHE A 45 -3.47 11.61 7.83
C PHE A 45 -4.57 12.50 8.42
N THR A 46 -4.16 13.59 9.06
CA THR A 46 -5.05 14.63 9.56
C THR A 46 -4.78 15.94 8.83
N THR A 47 -5.79 16.52 8.21
CA THR A 47 -5.68 17.86 7.61
C THR A 47 -5.95 18.93 8.66
N PRO A 48 -5.12 19.99 8.77
CA PRO A 48 -5.24 21.01 9.83
C PRO A 48 -6.54 21.82 9.79
N PHE A 49 -7.30 21.79 8.68
CA PHE A 49 -8.50 22.62 8.46
C PHE A 49 -9.79 21.84 8.18
N ALA A 50 -9.77 20.50 8.26
CA ALA A 50 -10.98 19.68 8.13
C ALA A 50 -11.39 19.11 9.50
N PRO A 51 -12.54 18.41 9.62
CA PRO A 51 -12.91 17.72 10.84
C PRO A 51 -11.74 16.87 11.34
N ARG A 52 -11.50 16.82 12.66
CA ARG A 52 -10.40 16.10 13.33
C ARG A 52 -10.44 14.57 13.17
N THR A 53 -11.09 14.06 12.12
CA THR A 53 -11.18 12.64 11.82
C THR A 53 -10.01 12.30 10.90
N PRO A 54 -9.05 11.46 11.34
CA PRO A 54 -8.01 10.95 10.47
C PRO A 54 -8.63 10.28 9.24
N ARG A 55 -8.10 10.57 8.06
CA ARG A 55 -8.51 9.91 6.81
C ARG A 55 -7.51 8.83 6.46
N PRO A 56 -7.95 7.65 5.98
CA PRO A 56 -7.04 6.62 5.51
C PRO A 56 -6.28 7.10 4.27
N TRP A 57 -5.06 6.61 4.12
CA TRP A 57 -4.24 6.71 2.91
C TRP A 57 -3.44 5.42 2.74
N VAL A 58 -3.07 5.07 1.52
CA VAL A 58 -2.26 3.90 1.22
C VAL A 58 -0.97 4.37 0.57
N TRP A 59 0.15 4.06 1.20
CA TRP A 59 1.46 4.21 0.58
C TRP A 59 1.81 2.95 -0.19
N MET A 60 2.48 3.12 -1.34
CA MET A 60 2.93 2.02 -2.18
C MET A 60 4.40 2.17 -2.53
N VAL A 61 5.12 1.06 -2.60
CA VAL A 61 6.50 0.99 -3.09
C VAL A 61 6.58 -0.15 -4.09
N VAL A 62 7.03 0.16 -5.31
CA VAL A 62 7.31 -0.86 -6.34
C VAL A 62 8.77 -1.24 -6.28
N VAL A 63 9.03 -2.55 -6.27
CA VAL A 63 10.37 -3.14 -6.35
C VAL A 63 10.43 -4.08 -7.54
N TRP A 64 11.28 -3.77 -8.50
CA TRP A 64 11.42 -4.52 -9.73
C TRP A 64 12.28 -5.79 -9.54
N ALA A 65 12.21 -6.71 -10.50
CA ALA A 65 12.94 -7.99 -10.44
C ALA A 65 14.47 -7.84 -10.33
N ASP A 66 15.02 -6.71 -10.81
CA ASP A 66 16.44 -6.37 -10.68
C ASP A 66 16.81 -5.75 -9.31
N GLY A 67 15.85 -5.62 -8.40
CA GLY A 67 16.02 -5.01 -7.08
C GLY A 67 15.90 -3.48 -7.07
N THR A 68 15.71 -2.84 -8.23
CA THR A 68 15.47 -1.40 -8.29
C THR A 68 14.15 -1.06 -7.61
N LYS A 69 14.18 -0.06 -6.73
CA LYS A 69 12.98 0.47 -6.07
C LYS A 69 12.55 1.79 -6.67
N GLU A 70 11.26 1.95 -6.88
CA GLU A 70 10.67 3.25 -7.17
C GLU A 70 10.49 4.06 -5.88
N PRO A 71 10.39 5.40 -5.96
CA PRO A 71 9.91 6.23 -4.85
C PRO A 71 8.54 5.76 -4.36
N SER A 72 8.23 6.04 -3.09
CA SER A 72 6.89 5.79 -2.59
C SER A 72 5.87 6.71 -3.24
N VAL A 73 4.67 6.17 -3.43
CA VAL A 73 3.52 6.91 -3.97
C VAL A 73 2.36 6.79 -2.96
N GLU A 74 1.65 7.89 -2.77
CA GLU A 74 0.46 7.97 -1.94
C GLU A 74 -0.79 7.75 -2.79
N ASP A 75 -1.76 6.99 -2.27
CA ASP A 75 -3.12 6.93 -2.79
C ASP A 75 -4.12 7.27 -1.66
N TYR A 76 -5.17 8.00 -2.02
CA TYR A 76 -6.23 8.50 -1.13
C TYR A 76 -7.52 8.68 -1.95
N PRO A 77 -8.71 8.81 -1.32
CA PRO A 77 -9.96 9.00 -2.06
C PRO A 77 -9.86 10.16 -3.07
N PRO A 78 -10.27 9.97 -4.34
CA PRO A 78 -11.15 8.91 -4.85
C PRO A 78 -10.48 7.59 -5.29
N TRP A 79 -9.33 7.20 -4.74
CA TRP A 79 -8.66 5.90 -4.92
C TRP A 79 -8.41 5.52 -6.38
N SER A 80 -7.18 5.70 -6.86
CA SER A 80 -6.79 5.22 -8.19
C SER A 80 -6.17 3.83 -8.10
N TYR A 81 -5.04 3.73 -7.40
CA TYR A 81 -4.29 2.48 -7.31
C TYR A 81 -4.95 1.43 -6.44
N VAL A 82 -5.60 1.84 -5.36
CA VAL A 82 -6.41 0.95 -4.53
C VAL A 82 -7.55 0.34 -5.35
N ALA A 83 -8.15 1.09 -6.27
CA ALA A 83 -9.20 0.58 -7.15
C ALA A 83 -8.63 -0.47 -8.13
N ASP A 84 -7.56 -0.14 -8.85
CA ASP A 84 -6.87 -1.10 -9.75
C ASP A 84 -6.52 -2.40 -9.03
N MET A 85 -5.91 -2.30 -7.84
CA MET A 85 -5.45 -3.45 -7.07
C MET A 85 -6.59 -4.28 -6.46
N ARG A 86 -7.78 -3.68 -6.30
CA ARG A 86 -9.01 -4.43 -5.96
C ARG A 86 -9.49 -5.25 -7.14
N ASP A 87 -9.38 -4.70 -8.35
CA ASP A 87 -9.75 -5.35 -9.60
C ASP A 87 -8.70 -6.38 -10.09
N GLY A 88 -7.58 -6.50 -9.39
CA GLY A 88 -6.58 -7.53 -9.61
C GLY A 88 -5.45 -7.11 -10.55
N PHE A 89 -5.26 -5.80 -10.75
CA PHE A 89 -4.16 -5.27 -11.54
C PHE A 89 -3.53 -4.01 -10.91
N LEU A 90 -2.50 -3.47 -11.57
CA LEU A 90 -1.90 -2.18 -11.26
C LEU A 90 -1.46 -1.53 -12.57
N ASP A 91 -2.05 -0.37 -12.91
CA ASP A 91 -1.60 0.44 -14.04
C ASP A 91 -0.49 1.41 -13.57
N TRP A 92 0.76 0.95 -13.59
CA TRP A 92 1.88 1.71 -13.06
C TRP A 92 2.36 2.78 -14.05
N GLN A 93 2.33 4.06 -13.66
CA GLN A 93 2.76 5.19 -14.51
C GLN A 93 3.73 6.16 -13.83
N ASP A 94 3.90 6.05 -12.50
CA ASP A 94 4.66 6.99 -11.66
C ASP A 94 6.15 6.63 -11.52
N GLY A 95 6.60 5.56 -12.17
CA GLY A 95 8.00 5.12 -12.14
C GLY A 95 8.95 6.08 -12.87
N ARG A 96 10.21 6.09 -12.42
CA ARG A 96 11.29 6.88 -13.06
C ARG A 96 11.65 6.34 -14.45
N ASP A 97 11.59 5.03 -14.62
CA ASP A 97 11.85 4.35 -15.88
C ASP A 97 10.54 4.10 -16.64
N ARG A 98 10.35 4.86 -17.73
CA ARG A 98 9.16 4.76 -18.59
C ARG A 98 9.00 3.39 -19.26
N GLN A 99 10.07 2.58 -19.38
CA GLN A 99 9.96 1.23 -19.91
C GLN A 99 9.24 0.27 -18.96
N ARG A 100 9.19 0.62 -17.66
CA ARG A 100 8.50 -0.14 -16.61
C ARG A 100 7.07 0.35 -16.37
N SER A 101 6.62 1.36 -17.11
CA SER A 101 5.22 1.76 -17.09
C SER A 101 4.31 0.75 -17.80
N GLY A 102 3.04 0.72 -17.41
CA GLY A 102 1.98 -0.04 -18.05
C GLY A 102 1.18 -0.93 -17.09
N HIS A 103 0.39 -1.81 -17.69
CA HIS A 103 -0.51 -2.72 -16.98
C HIS A 103 0.22 -3.94 -16.43
N TYR A 104 -0.07 -4.27 -15.18
CA TYR A 104 0.41 -5.47 -14.50
C TYR A 104 -0.75 -6.18 -13.82
N GLU A 105 -0.92 -7.47 -14.07
CA GLU A 105 -1.76 -8.29 -13.21
C GLU A 105 -1.09 -8.39 -11.83
N ILE A 106 -1.87 -8.48 -10.76
CA ILE A 106 -1.32 -8.65 -9.42
C ILE A 106 -1.76 -9.95 -8.78
N GLN A 107 -0.83 -10.57 -8.07
CA GLN A 107 -1.11 -11.71 -7.21
C GLN A 107 -0.70 -11.39 -5.80
N TRP A 108 -1.69 -11.27 -4.92
CA TRP A 108 -1.46 -10.99 -3.51
C TRP A 108 -0.69 -12.12 -2.84
N VAL A 109 0.36 -11.74 -2.13
CA VAL A 109 1.07 -12.63 -1.22
C VAL A 109 0.24 -12.74 0.05
N THR A 110 0.14 -13.95 0.60
CA THR A 110 -0.51 -14.19 1.89
C THR A 110 0.11 -13.32 2.98
N HIS A 111 -0.69 -12.75 3.87
CA HIS A 111 -0.22 -11.84 4.92
C HIS A 111 0.95 -12.41 5.74
N GLU A 112 0.88 -13.70 6.10
CA GLU A 112 1.94 -14.41 6.84
C GLU A 112 3.31 -14.40 6.13
N ARG A 113 3.31 -14.37 4.80
CA ARG A 113 4.53 -14.35 3.97
C ARG A 113 4.94 -12.95 3.58
N ALA A 114 4.01 -11.99 3.53
CA ALA A 114 4.25 -10.65 3.02
C ALA A 114 5.40 -9.95 3.78
N LEU A 115 5.42 -10.04 5.11
CA LEU A 115 6.48 -9.43 5.93
C LEU A 115 7.86 -10.03 5.66
N ALA A 116 7.96 -11.36 5.59
CA ALA A 116 9.22 -12.04 5.31
C ALA A 116 9.73 -11.76 3.89
N GLU A 117 8.83 -11.71 2.90
CA GLU A 117 9.19 -11.37 1.51
C GLU A 117 9.58 -9.89 1.38
N ARG A 118 8.91 -8.97 2.09
CA ARG A 118 9.31 -7.57 2.16
C ARG A 118 10.73 -7.43 2.71
N GLU A 119 11.04 -8.13 3.80
CA GLU A 119 12.40 -8.15 4.37
C GLU A 119 13.43 -8.68 3.36
N ARG A 120 13.11 -9.78 2.65
CA ARG A 120 13.99 -10.35 1.61
C ARG A 120 14.21 -9.38 0.44
N LEU A 121 13.20 -8.60 0.08
CA LEU A 121 13.27 -7.54 -0.94
C LEU A 121 13.90 -6.24 -0.40
N GLY A 122 14.29 -6.22 0.88
CA GLY A 122 14.86 -5.07 1.56
C GLY A 122 13.88 -3.92 1.77
N ILE A 123 12.57 -4.17 1.71
CA ILE A 123 11.51 -3.16 1.87
C ILE A 123 11.28 -2.89 3.35
N HIS A 124 11.52 -1.66 3.79
CA HIS A 124 11.39 -1.25 5.19
C HIS A 124 10.37 -0.12 5.36
N LEU A 125 9.95 0.15 6.60
CA LEU A 125 8.98 1.22 6.89
C LEU A 125 9.41 2.60 6.37
N ARG A 126 10.71 2.90 6.34
CA ARG A 126 11.27 4.16 5.83
C ARG A 126 11.16 4.32 4.30
N ASP A 127 10.84 3.24 3.60
CA ASP A 127 10.66 3.27 2.15
C ASP A 127 9.26 3.80 1.78
N PHE A 128 8.34 3.91 2.76
CA PHE A 128 7.00 4.47 2.60
C PHE A 128 7.02 5.95 3.00
#